data_AF-A0A2P5VYV1-F1
#
_entry.id   AF-A0A2P5VYV1-F1
#
_cell.length_a   1.000
_cell.length_b   1.000
_cell.length_c   1.000
_cell.angle_alpha   90.00
_cell.angle_beta   90.00
_cell.angle_gamma   90.00
#
_symmetry.space_group_name_H-M   'P 1'
#
loop_
_entity.id
_entity.type
_entity.pdbx_description
1 polymer ?
#
loop_
_entity_poly.entity_id
_entity_poly.type
_entity_poly.pdbx_seq_one_letter_code
_entity_poly.pdbx_strand_id
1 'polypeptide(L)'
;MSTLFSYLIKIYAEADLSQKAFTVFYKMLEFNVKPLPRHLNHILELLISHRDFIMPVFDLFKIAYKYGVFPNTKSYNILMGAFCLNRDLSIAYKLFKKCLREVLCLMSSLIGY
;
A
#
# COMPACT_ATOMS: atom_id res chain seq x y z
N MET A 1 -16.76 12.18 3.14
CA MET A 1 -15.73 12.25 2.09
C MET A 1 -14.89 10.99 1.99
N SER A 2 -14.25 10.50 3.07
CA SER A 2 -13.43 9.27 3.03
C SER A 2 -14.17 8.01 2.54
N THR A 3 -15.44 7.83 2.94
CA THR A 3 -16.29 6.69 2.54
C THR A 3 -16.61 6.65 1.05
N LEU A 4 -16.76 7.82 0.40
CA LEU A 4 -16.99 7.93 -1.05
C LEU A 4 -15.76 7.45 -1.83
N PHE A 5 -14.56 7.92 -1.43
CA PHE A 5 -13.31 7.45 -2.04
C PHE A 5 -13.14 5.95 -1.87
N SER A 6 -13.44 5.40 -0.68
CA SER A 6 -13.40 3.95 -0.43
C SER A 6 -14.33 3.17 -1.36
N TYR A 7 -15.55 3.67 -1.58
CA TYR A 7 -16.54 3.03 -2.44
C TYR A 7 -16.12 3.09 -3.93
N LEU A 8 -15.63 4.25 -4.38
CA LEU A 8 -15.11 4.42 -5.74
C LEU A 8 -13.89 3.54 -6.01
N ILE A 9 -12.94 3.49 -5.07
CA ILE A 9 -11.77 2.60 -5.15
C ILE A 9 -12.22 1.14 -5.27
N LYS A 10 -13.17 0.71 -4.42
CA LYS A 10 -13.71 -0.65 -4.45
C LYS A 10 -14.35 -0.96 -5.80
N ILE A 11 -15.27 -0.12 -6.29
CA ILE A 11 -15.96 -0.35 -7.58
C ILE A 11 -14.95 -0.40 -8.74
N TYR A 12 -14.04 0.56 -8.83
CA TYR A 12 -13.09 0.58 -9.95
C TYR A 12 -12.15 -0.62 -9.91
N ALA A 13 -11.81 -1.11 -8.73
CA ALA A 13 -10.98 -2.28 -8.61
C ALA A 13 -11.74 -3.59 -8.90
N GLU A 14 -13.00 -3.72 -8.48
CA GLU A 14 -13.87 -4.85 -8.86
C GLU A 14 -14.16 -4.89 -10.37
N ALA A 15 -14.17 -3.73 -11.03
CA ALA A 15 -14.33 -3.60 -12.48
C ALA A 15 -13.03 -3.77 -13.28
N ASP A 16 -11.92 -4.15 -12.63
CA ASP A 16 -10.58 -4.28 -13.21
C ASP A 16 -10.02 -2.98 -13.84
N LEU A 17 -10.57 -1.83 -13.44
CA LEU A 17 -10.17 -0.50 -13.91
C LEU A 17 -9.05 0.07 -13.02
N SER A 18 -7.94 -0.66 -12.97
CA SER A 18 -6.75 -0.39 -12.14
C SER A 18 -6.29 1.08 -12.19
N GLN A 19 -6.19 1.67 -13.38
CA GLN A 19 -5.79 3.08 -13.57
C GLN A 19 -6.77 4.09 -12.93
N LYS A 20 -8.08 3.80 -12.97
CA LYS A 20 -9.09 4.66 -12.33
C LYS A 20 -9.02 4.53 -10.81
N ALA A 21 -8.78 3.33 -10.28
CA ALA A 21 -8.57 3.13 -8.85
C ALA A 21 -7.36 3.94 -8.33
N PHE A 22 -6.24 3.95 -9.08
CA PHE A 22 -5.09 4.83 -8.77
C PHE A 22 -5.47 6.31 -8.74
N THR A 23 -6.16 6.77 -9.80
CA THR A 23 -6.57 8.17 -9.92
C THR A 23 -7.41 8.61 -8.73
N VAL A 24 -8.35 7.76 -8.27
CA VAL A 24 -9.19 8.05 -7.11
C VAL A 24 -8.36 8.11 -5.83
N PHE A 25 -7.37 7.24 -5.65
CA PHE A 25 -6.49 7.30 -4.49
C PHE A 25 -5.61 8.55 -4.47
N TYR A 26 -5.05 8.95 -5.61
CA TYR A 26 -4.30 10.21 -5.72
C TYR A 26 -5.18 11.42 -5.41
N LYS A 27 -6.39 11.48 -5.97
CA LYS A 27 -7.37 12.53 -5.62
C LYS A 27 -7.67 12.54 -4.12
N MET A 28 -7.81 11.36 -3.50
CA MET A 28 -8.03 11.26 -2.06
C MET A 28 -6.89 11.94 -1.27
N LEU A 29 -5.64 11.72 -1.68
CA LEU A 29 -4.47 12.39 -1.12
C LEU A 29 -4.45 13.91 -1.40
N GLU A 30 -4.76 14.33 -2.62
CA GLU A 30 -4.83 15.75 -3.02
C GLU A 30 -5.87 16.54 -2.23
N PHE A 31 -7.02 15.93 -1.95
CA PHE A 31 -8.06 16.53 -1.10
C PHE A 31 -7.72 16.48 0.40
N ASN A 32 -6.48 16.12 0.77
CA ASN A 32 -6.02 15.92 2.15
C ASN A 32 -6.89 14.93 2.95
N VAL A 33 -7.59 14.02 2.27
CA VAL A 33 -8.39 12.99 2.92
C VAL A 33 -7.47 11.83 3.22
N LYS A 34 -7.08 11.67 4.49
CA LYS A 34 -6.15 10.61 4.91
C LYS A 34 -6.72 9.21 4.59
N PRO A 35 -6.09 8.42 3.70
CA PRO A 35 -6.46 7.03 3.50
C PRO A 35 -6.27 6.21 4.78
N LEU A 36 -7.17 5.27 5.03
CA LEU A 36 -6.98 4.29 6.08
C LEU A 36 -6.11 3.13 5.55
N PRO A 37 -5.36 2.43 6.41
CA PRO A 37 -4.54 1.29 5.99
C PRO A 37 -5.33 0.20 5.23
N ARG A 38 -6.62 0.03 5.56
CA ARG A 38 -7.52 -0.89 4.83
C ARG A 38 -7.73 -0.50 3.36
N HIS A 39 -7.77 0.80 3.05
CA HIS A 39 -7.92 1.27 1.66
C HIS A 39 -6.63 1.02 0.87
N LEU A 40 -5.48 1.27 1.50
CA LEU A 40 -4.18 0.93 0.93
C LEU A 40 -4.09 -0.57 0.63
N ASN A 41 -4.41 -1.43 1.61
CA ASN A 41 -4.35 -2.88 1.42
C ASN A 41 -5.21 -3.40 0.27
N HIS A 42 -6.43 -2.86 0.14
CA HIS A 42 -7.34 -3.29 -0.90
C HIS A 42 -6.80 -2.92 -2.30
N ILE A 43 -6.29 -1.69 -2.44
CA ILE A 43 -5.61 -1.23 -3.65
C ILE A 43 -4.37 -2.07 -3.96
N LEU A 44 -3.54 -2.35 -2.97
CA LEU A 44 -2.36 -3.21 -3.15
C LEU A 44 -2.77 -4.60 -3.67
N GLU A 45 -3.75 -5.26 -3.03
CA GLU A 45 -4.24 -6.59 -3.42
C GLU A 45 -4.75 -6.63 -4.87
N LEU A 46 -5.60 -5.67 -5.22
CA LEU A 46 -6.25 -5.65 -6.53
C LEU A 46 -5.25 -5.39 -7.64
N LEU A 47 -4.37 -4.42 -7.45
CA LEU A 47 -3.48 -3.94 -8.51
C LEU A 47 -2.26 -4.83 -8.72
N ILE A 48 -1.80 -5.55 -7.68
CA ILE A 48 -0.72 -6.53 -7.81
C ILE A 48 -1.13 -7.76 -8.63
N SER A 49 -2.43 -7.97 -8.85
CA SER A 49 -2.95 -9.01 -9.76
C SER A 49 -2.43 -8.83 -11.19
N HIS A 50 -2.01 -7.62 -11.56
CA HIS A 50 -1.39 -7.30 -12.84
C HIS A 50 0.10 -7.04 -12.68
N ARG A 51 0.95 -7.85 -13.32
CA ARG A 51 2.43 -7.72 -13.20
C ARG A 51 2.95 -6.33 -13.58
N ASP A 52 2.33 -5.69 -14.57
CA ASP A 52 2.74 -4.37 -15.06
C ASP A 52 2.54 -3.24 -14.04
N PHE A 53 1.75 -3.48 -13.00
CA PHE A 53 1.41 -2.48 -12.00
C PHE A 53 2.23 -2.58 -10.71
N ILE A 54 3.11 -3.57 -10.56
CA ILE A 54 3.89 -3.76 -9.32
C ILE A 54 4.69 -2.50 -8.94
N MET A 55 5.37 -1.87 -9.90
CA MET A 55 6.13 -0.64 -9.66
C MET A 55 5.23 0.57 -9.34
N PRO A 56 4.19 0.89 -10.15
CA PRO A 56 3.21 1.92 -9.80
C PRO A 56 2.59 1.75 -8.41
N VAL A 57 2.25 0.51 -8.03
CA VAL A 57 1.72 0.16 -6.72
C VAL A 57 2.75 0.42 -5.62
N PHE A 58 4.02 0.08 -5.85
CA PHE A 58 5.10 0.33 -4.90
C PHE A 58 5.38 1.82 -4.70
N ASP A 59 5.27 2.64 -5.75
CA ASP A 59 5.40 4.08 -5.62
C ASP A 59 4.22 4.70 -4.88
N LEU A 60 3.00 4.23 -5.14
CA LEU A 60 1.82 4.60 -4.36
C LEU A 60 2.00 4.29 -2.87
N PHE A 61 2.57 3.13 -2.54
CA PHE A 61 2.89 2.76 -1.16
C PHE A 61 3.86 3.75 -0.50
N LYS A 62 4.92 4.17 -1.21
CA LYS A 62 5.86 5.18 -0.69
C LYS A 62 5.20 6.53 -0.50
N ILE A 63 4.34 6.95 -1.43
CA ILE A 63 3.60 8.21 -1.35
C ILE A 63 2.63 8.17 -0.16
N ALA A 64 1.85 7.10 -0.03
CA ALA A 64 0.94 6.91 1.10
C ALA A 64 1.68 7.04 2.45
N TYR A 65 2.87 6.43 2.55
CA TYR A 65 3.73 6.56 3.73
C TYR A 65 4.11 8.03 4.02
N LYS A 66 4.54 8.79 2.99
CA LYS A 66 4.89 10.21 3.13
C LYS A 66 3.70 11.07 3.56
N TYR A 67 2.48 10.71 3.15
CA TYR A 67 1.23 11.36 3.56
C TYR A 67 0.70 10.86 4.93
N GLY A 68 1.52 10.13 5.69
CA GLY A 68 1.19 9.68 7.05
C GLY A 68 0.22 8.50 7.10
N VAL A 69 0.01 7.80 5.98
CA VAL A 69 -0.69 6.51 5.96
C VAL A 69 0.33 5.43 6.28
N PHE A 70 0.30 4.95 7.51
CA PHE A 70 1.20 3.89 7.93
C PHE A 70 0.70 2.53 7.41
N PRO A 71 1.47 1.85 6.56
CA PRO A 71 1.16 0.50 6.12
C PRO A 71 1.22 -0.46 7.31
N ASN A 72 0.45 -1.54 7.23
CA ASN A 72 0.49 -2.59 8.24
C ASN A 72 1.16 -3.85 7.69
N THR A 73 1.29 -4.87 8.53
CA THR A 73 1.88 -6.17 8.15
C THR A 73 1.25 -6.75 6.89
N LYS A 74 -0.07 -6.58 6.71
CA LYS A 74 -0.76 -7.02 5.50
C LYS A 74 -0.28 -6.27 4.26
N SER A 75 -0.12 -4.93 4.33
CA SER A 75 0.44 -4.13 3.22
C SER A 75 1.80 -4.65 2.77
N TYR A 76 2.69 -4.90 3.73
CA TYR A 76 4.03 -5.41 3.46
C TYR A 76 4.00 -6.82 2.86
N ASN A 77 3.17 -7.71 3.40
CA ASN A 77 3.06 -9.09 2.90
C ASN A 77 2.59 -9.14 1.44
N ILE A 78 1.62 -8.31 1.07
CA ILE A 78 1.13 -8.23 -0.32
C ILE A 78 2.27 -7.81 -1.26
N LEU A 79 2.99 -6.72 -0.93
CA LEU A 79 4.10 -6.23 -1.75
C LEU A 79 5.28 -7.22 -1.82
N MET A 80 5.65 -7.83 -0.69
CA MET A 80 6.71 -8.84 -0.65
C MET A 80 6.35 -10.03 -1.53
N GLY A 81 5.11 -10.54 -1.44
CA GLY A 81 4.61 -11.61 -2.30
C GLY A 81 4.68 -11.24 -3.78
N ALA A 82 4.25 -10.02 -4.14
CA ALA A 82 4.30 -9.52 -5.52
C ALA A 82 5.72 -9.52 -6.09
N PHE A 83 6.68 -8.93 -5.37
CA PHE A 83 8.07 -8.86 -5.80
C PHE A 83 8.73 -10.24 -5.85
N CYS A 84 8.39 -11.16 -4.93
CA CYS A 84 8.84 -12.55 -5.00
C CYS A 84 8.33 -13.25 -6.27
N LEU A 85 7.05 -13.10 -6.62
CA LEU A 85 6.47 -13.68 -7.85
C LEU A 85 7.05 -13.07 -9.14
N ASN A 86 7.55 -11.83 -9.04
CA ASN A 86 8.24 -11.15 -10.13
C ASN A 86 9.76 -11.41 -10.19
N ARG A 87 10.31 -12.27 -9.32
CA ARG A 87 11.74 -12.59 -9.17
C ARG A 87 12.62 -11.41 -8.72
N ASP A 88 12.01 -10.34 -8.22
CA ASP A 88 12.67 -9.15 -7.69
C ASP A 88 12.99 -9.29 -6.19
N LEU A 89 13.73 -10.35 -5.84
CA LEU A 89 14.02 -10.71 -4.44
C LEU A 89 14.75 -9.60 -3.67
N SER A 90 15.55 -8.80 -4.36
CA SER A 90 16.25 -7.64 -3.78
C SER A 90 15.29 -6.61 -3.18
N ILE A 91 14.14 -6.36 -3.83
CA ILE A 91 13.14 -5.41 -3.35
C ILE A 91 12.31 -6.06 -2.23
N ALA A 92 11.92 -7.32 -2.41
CA ALA A 92 11.21 -8.09 -1.38
C ALA A 92 11.99 -8.13 -0.05
N TYR A 93 13.30 -8.36 -0.11
CA TYR A 93 14.16 -8.37 1.07
C TYR A 93 14.30 -7.00 1.75
N LYS A 94 14.35 -5.91 0.96
CA LYS A 94 14.33 -4.54 1.51
C LYS A 94 13.01 -4.25 2.24
N LEU A 95 11.88 -4.67 1.68
CA LEU A 95 10.56 -4.56 2.31
C LEU A 95 10.50 -5.37 3.62
N PHE A 96 11.03 -6.58 3.63
CA PHE A 96 11.12 -7.42 4.83
C PHE A 96 11.93 -6.74 5.94
N LYS A 97 13.13 -6.23 5.62
CA LYS A 97 13.96 -5.47 6.57
C LYS A 97 13.24 -4.24 7.10
N LYS A 98 12.49 -3.53 6.26
CA LYS A 98 11.72 -2.35 6.67
C LYS A 98 10.59 -2.74 7.62
N CYS A 99 9.81 -3.76 7.29
CA CYS A 99 8.74 -4.30 8.13
C CYS A 99 9.28 -4.71 9.52
N LEU A 100 10.37 -5.49 9.56
CA LEU A 100 11.03 -5.89 10.81
C LEU A 100 11.48 -4.68 11.64
N ARG A 101 12.10 -3.68 11.00
CA ARG A 101 12.53 -2.47 11.71
C ARG A 101 11.34 -1.72 12.30
N GLU A 102 10.23 -1.60 11.59
CA GLU A 102 9.03 -0.92 12.10
C GLU A 102 8.41 -1.68 13.27
N VAL A 103 8.31 -3.02 13.19
CA VAL A 103 7.81 -3.86 14.29
C VAL A 103 8.74 -3.78 15.51
N LEU A 104 10.05 -3.83 15.32
CA LEU A 104 11.03 -3.71 16.39
C LEU A 104 11.06 -2.30 17.01
N CYS A 105 10.90 -1.24 16.20
CA CYS A 105 10.86 0.14 16.68
C CYS A 105 9.60 0.44 17.51
N LEU A 106 8.48 -0.20 17.18
CA LEU A 106 7.27 -0.18 18.03
C LEU A 106 7.52 -0.87 19.37
N MET A 107 8.29 -1.96 19.40
CA MET A 107 8.66 -2.63 20.65
C MET A 107 9.64 -1.81 21.48
N SER A 108 10.65 -1.17 20.88
CA SER A 108 11.59 -0.32 21.64
C SER A 108 10.92 0.94 22.21
N SER A 109 9.97 1.54 21.49
CA SER A 109 9.19 2.68 22.00
C SER A 109 8.17 2.29 23.09
N LEU A 110 7.69 1.05 23.09
CA LEU A 110 6.88 0.49 24.18
C LEU A 110 7.71 0.08 25.41
N ILE A 111 8.99 -0.25 25.23
CA ILE A 111 9.88 -0.68 26.32
C ILE A 111 10.65 0.51 26.93
N GLY A 112 10.61 1.70 26.32
CA GLY A 112 11.06 2.95 26.95
C GLY A 112 12.55 2.99 27.29
N TYR A 113 13.40 2.78 26.28
CA TYR A 113 14.82 3.20 26.33
C TYR A 113 15.00 4.53 25.61
#